data_AF-A0A7S1XY07-F1
#
_entry.id   AF-A0A7S1XY07-F1
#
_cell.length_a   1.000
_cell.length_b   1.000
_cell.length_c   1.000
_cell.angle_alpha   90.00
_cell.angle_beta   90.00
_cell.angle_gamma   90.00
#
_symmetry.space_group_name_H-M   'P 1'
#
loop_
_entity.id
_entity.type
_entity.pdbx_description
1 polymer ?
#
loop_
_entity_poly.entity_id
_entity_poly.type
_entity_poly.pdbx_seq_one_letter_code
_entity_poly.pdbx_strand_id
1 'polypeptide(L)'
;HEETRERVAQLKCAAAIMGTQEGDWDVVQRSSEAMPNVAVPAFGVHPWFAHRAENGWIERLRLRLASHPAALLGEIGLDKAARTPETRRCEYEAQQEVFAAQLALAAELRRPVSVHCVRSVGKLFGMMEAGAAAAGLPPAIALHSYGSSPDWIPRYLALPTELYVGFSYAINGRENQREKLLENIAVVPDDRLLLESDLECPLDIEEHLRAMCAIFAEAKGWSLEETAERTWANAERFVAA
;
A
#
# COMPACT_ATOMS: atom_id res chain seq x y z
N HIS A 1 23.59 18.93 2.24
CA HIS A 1 24.25 19.75 1.21
C HIS A 1 23.19 20.20 0.21
N GLU A 2 23.32 21.40 -0.35
CA GLU A 2 22.39 21.97 -1.35
C GLU A 2 22.28 21.07 -2.60
N GLU A 3 23.39 20.42 -2.96
CA GLU A 3 23.49 19.40 -4.00
C GLU A 3 22.67 18.12 -3.70
N THR A 4 22.56 17.73 -2.43
CA THR A 4 21.66 16.64 -1.98
C THR A 4 20.18 17.06 -2.08
N ARG A 5 19.87 18.35 -1.89
CA ARG A 5 18.50 18.86 -2.00
C ARG A 5 18.01 18.87 -3.44
N GLU A 6 18.85 19.32 -4.38
CA GLU A 6 18.53 19.32 -5.82
C GLU A 6 18.40 17.90 -6.40
N ARG A 7 19.24 16.95 -5.97
CA ARG A 7 19.13 15.54 -6.39
C ARG A 7 17.88 14.85 -5.84
N VAL A 8 17.51 15.12 -4.59
CA VAL A 8 16.25 14.61 -4.01
C VAL A 8 15.03 15.21 -4.72
N ALA A 9 15.10 16.46 -5.17
CA ALA A 9 14.03 17.09 -5.97
C ALA A 9 13.92 16.54 -7.41
N GLN A 10 14.96 15.85 -7.91
CA GLN A 10 14.96 15.13 -9.18
C GLN A 10 14.55 13.66 -9.06
N LEU A 11 14.33 13.15 -7.83
CA LEU A 11 13.77 11.83 -7.62
C LEU A 11 12.35 11.83 -8.20
N LYS A 12 12.14 10.99 -9.20
CA LYS A 12 10.90 10.91 -9.99
C LYS A 12 9.70 10.38 -9.20
N CYS A 13 9.55 10.57 -7.88
CA CYS A 13 8.47 10.03 -7.01
C CYS A 13 7.33 9.30 -7.74
N ALA A 14 7.40 7.98 -7.97
CA ALA A 14 6.33 7.10 -8.40
C ALA A 14 5.42 6.93 -7.19
N ALA A 15 4.56 7.92 -6.96
CA ALA A 15 3.56 7.91 -5.91
C ALA A 15 2.33 7.16 -6.41
N ALA A 16 1.87 6.18 -5.65
CA ALA A 16 0.54 5.62 -5.87
C ALA A 16 -0.50 6.55 -5.20
N ILE A 17 -1.53 6.95 -5.94
CA ILE A 17 -2.68 7.69 -5.41
C ILE A 17 -3.80 6.68 -5.20
N MET A 18 -4.18 6.45 -3.94
CA MET A 18 -5.13 5.40 -3.58
C MET A 18 -6.57 5.88 -3.66
N GLY A 19 -7.42 5.12 -4.34
CA GLY A 19 -8.87 5.17 -4.19
C GLY A 19 -9.32 4.39 -2.98
N THR A 20 -10.37 4.88 -2.31
CA THR A 20 -10.93 4.22 -1.12
C THR A 20 -12.34 3.70 -1.34
N GLN A 21 -13.08 4.26 -2.32
CA GLN A 21 -14.44 3.84 -2.66
C GLN A 21 -14.79 4.27 -4.08
N GLU A 22 -15.82 3.69 -4.67
CA GLU A 22 -16.23 3.98 -6.06
C GLU A 22 -16.42 5.48 -6.34
N GLY A 23 -16.90 6.24 -5.35
CA GLY A 23 -17.15 7.68 -5.47
C GLY A 23 -15.91 8.55 -5.59
N ASP A 24 -14.71 8.06 -5.25
CA ASP A 24 -13.46 8.84 -5.35
C ASP A 24 -12.58 8.47 -6.55
N TRP A 25 -12.88 7.38 -7.26
CA TRP A 25 -12.02 6.89 -8.35
C TRP A 25 -11.81 7.92 -9.47
N ASP A 26 -12.83 8.70 -9.81
CA ASP A 26 -12.69 9.75 -10.82
C ASP A 26 -11.78 10.90 -10.35
N VAL A 27 -11.72 11.17 -9.05
CA VAL A 27 -10.80 12.16 -8.47
C VAL A 27 -9.37 11.61 -8.53
N VAL A 28 -9.17 10.36 -8.11
CA VAL A 28 -7.86 9.68 -8.15
C VAL A 28 -7.30 9.64 -9.57
N GLN A 29 -8.15 9.28 -10.55
CA GLN A 29 -7.78 9.28 -11.96
C GLN A 29 -7.27 10.66 -12.41
N ARG A 30 -8.08 11.71 -12.21
CA ARG A 30 -7.71 13.07 -12.63
C ARG A 30 -6.45 13.57 -11.94
N SER A 31 -6.28 13.25 -10.65
CA SER A 31 -5.08 13.63 -9.89
C SER A 31 -3.83 12.95 -10.44
N SER A 32 -3.92 11.68 -10.84
CA SER A 32 -2.81 10.97 -11.48
C SER A 32 -2.51 11.50 -12.88
N GLU A 33 -3.53 11.80 -13.69
CA GLU A 33 -3.37 12.37 -15.03
C GLU A 33 -2.72 13.77 -15.01
N ALA A 34 -2.89 14.53 -13.92
CA ALA A 34 -2.22 15.82 -13.72
C ALA A 34 -0.72 15.66 -13.43
N MET A 35 -0.26 14.46 -13.10
CA MET A 35 1.12 14.15 -12.71
C MET A 35 1.63 12.84 -13.37
N PRO A 36 1.58 12.72 -14.71
CA PRO A 36 1.67 11.43 -15.40
C PRO A 36 3.04 10.72 -15.32
N ASN A 37 4.10 11.43 -14.91
CA ASN A 37 5.45 10.88 -14.71
C ASN A 37 5.77 10.58 -13.24
N VAL A 38 4.80 10.79 -12.35
CA VAL A 38 4.96 10.81 -10.89
C VAL A 38 3.86 9.97 -10.24
N ALA A 39 2.61 10.07 -10.70
CA ALA A 39 1.48 9.45 -10.01
C ALA A 39 0.90 8.27 -10.79
N VAL A 40 0.74 7.13 -10.12
CA VAL A 40 -0.03 5.97 -10.63
C VAL A 40 -1.33 5.88 -9.85
N PRO A 41 -2.50 5.78 -10.52
CA PRO A 41 -3.75 5.66 -9.80
C PRO A 41 -3.91 4.22 -9.30
N ALA A 42 -4.48 4.05 -8.11
CA ALA A 42 -4.94 2.77 -7.62
C ALA A 42 -6.45 2.83 -7.41
N PHE A 43 -7.17 1.80 -7.87
CA PHE A 43 -8.61 1.72 -7.70
C PHE A 43 -8.98 0.51 -6.85
N GLY A 44 -9.86 0.73 -5.87
CA GLY A 44 -10.30 -0.30 -4.95
C GLY A 44 -11.37 0.23 -3.99
N VAL A 45 -11.85 -0.68 -3.17
CA VAL A 45 -12.76 -0.41 -2.06
C VAL A 45 -12.03 -0.75 -0.77
N HIS A 46 -11.69 0.30 -0.02
CA HIS A 46 -11.05 0.24 1.27
C HIS A 46 -12.00 -0.39 2.31
N PRO A 47 -11.50 -1.13 3.32
CA PRO A 47 -12.33 -1.76 4.36
C PRO A 47 -13.27 -0.80 5.10
N TRP A 48 -13.00 0.50 5.12
CA TRP A 48 -13.89 1.49 5.71
C TRP A 48 -15.21 1.66 4.95
N PHE A 49 -15.21 1.36 3.65
CA PHE A 49 -16.35 1.53 2.75
C PHE A 49 -16.89 0.20 2.22
N ALA A 50 -16.36 -0.94 2.70
CA ALA A 50 -16.79 -2.26 2.28
C ALA A 50 -18.31 -2.49 2.47
N HIS A 51 -18.91 -1.90 3.51
CA HIS A 51 -20.36 -1.98 3.75
C HIS A 51 -21.22 -1.23 2.73
N ARG A 52 -20.61 -0.38 1.90
CA ARG A 52 -21.28 0.37 0.83
C ARG A 52 -21.10 -0.27 -0.56
N ALA A 53 -20.43 -1.42 -0.64
CA ALA A 53 -20.23 -2.10 -1.91
C ALA A 53 -21.57 -2.66 -2.44
N GLU A 54 -22.15 -1.98 -3.42
CA GLU A 54 -23.45 -2.34 -4.01
C GLU A 54 -23.31 -3.38 -5.13
N ASN A 55 -24.40 -4.10 -5.43
CA ASN A 55 -24.43 -5.06 -6.54
C ASN A 55 -23.75 -4.53 -7.83
N GLY A 56 -22.84 -5.35 -8.39
CA GLY A 56 -22.07 -5.00 -9.59
C GLY A 56 -20.82 -4.14 -9.35
N TRP A 57 -20.49 -3.77 -8.10
CA TRP A 57 -19.28 -2.98 -7.78
C TRP A 57 -17.99 -3.62 -8.33
N ILE A 58 -17.87 -4.94 -8.23
CA ILE A 58 -16.67 -5.66 -8.68
C ILE A 58 -16.50 -5.61 -10.20
N GLU A 59 -17.61 -5.64 -10.95
CA GLU A 59 -17.59 -5.49 -12.41
C GLU A 59 -17.26 -4.06 -12.82
N ARG A 60 -17.74 -3.06 -12.07
CA ARG A 60 -17.34 -1.66 -12.29
C ARG A 60 -15.85 -1.46 -12.02
N LEU A 61 -15.30 -2.08 -10.97
CA LEU A 61 -13.86 -2.09 -10.70
C LEU A 61 -13.07 -2.76 -11.83
N ARG A 62 -13.51 -3.93 -12.30
CA ARG A 62 -12.91 -4.63 -13.46
C ARG A 62 -12.86 -3.72 -14.68
N LEU A 63 -13.98 -3.10 -15.05
CA LEU A 63 -14.06 -2.20 -16.21
C LEU A 63 -13.13 -0.99 -16.03
N ARG A 64 -13.02 -0.44 -14.82
CA ARG A 64 -12.09 0.66 -14.51
C ARG A 64 -10.63 0.25 -14.70
N LEU A 65 -10.23 -0.93 -14.19
CA LEU A 65 -8.86 -1.43 -14.33
C LEU A 65 -8.53 -1.87 -15.77
N ALA A 66 -9.54 -2.26 -16.56
CA ALA A 66 -9.37 -2.53 -17.97
C ALA A 66 -9.14 -1.24 -18.78
N SER A 67 -9.82 -0.14 -18.43
CA SER A 67 -9.63 1.16 -19.08
C SER A 67 -8.37 1.91 -18.61
N HIS A 68 -7.74 1.48 -17.51
CA HIS A 68 -6.50 2.06 -16.98
C HIS A 68 -5.42 0.99 -16.79
N PRO A 69 -4.73 0.58 -17.87
CA PRO A 69 -3.81 -0.56 -17.81
C PRO A 69 -2.59 -0.38 -16.91
N ALA A 70 -2.22 0.85 -16.55
CA ALA A 70 -1.13 1.14 -15.63
C ALA A 70 -1.60 1.27 -14.17
N ALA A 71 -2.91 1.23 -13.91
CA ALA A 71 -3.44 1.40 -12.56
C ALA A 71 -3.15 0.17 -11.68
N LEU A 72 -2.88 0.44 -10.41
CA LEU A 72 -2.83 -0.59 -9.37
C LEU A 72 -4.27 -0.92 -8.92
N LEU A 73 -4.42 -2.02 -8.18
CA LEU A 73 -5.66 -2.30 -7.46
C LEU A 73 -5.42 -1.99 -5.96
N GLY A 74 -6.16 -1.02 -5.41
CA GLY A 74 -5.91 -0.54 -4.06
C GLY A 74 -6.66 0.75 -3.75
N GLU A 75 -6.84 1.10 -2.49
CA GLU A 75 -6.40 0.35 -1.31
C GLU A 75 -7.45 -0.69 -0.86
N ILE A 76 -7.03 -1.92 -0.59
CA ILE A 76 -7.91 -3.03 -0.17
C ILE A 76 -7.44 -3.61 1.16
N GLY A 77 -8.27 -4.36 1.89
CA GLY A 77 -7.77 -5.07 3.08
C GLY A 77 -8.77 -5.17 4.20
N LEU A 78 -8.26 -5.20 5.44
CA LEU A 78 -9.05 -5.42 6.65
C LEU A 78 -8.71 -4.40 7.74
N ASP A 79 -9.74 -3.85 8.37
CA ASP A 79 -9.62 -2.92 9.49
C ASP A 79 -10.64 -3.24 10.59
N LYS A 80 -10.19 -3.92 11.64
CA LYS A 80 -11.03 -4.27 12.78
C LYS A 80 -11.32 -3.08 13.71
N ALA A 81 -10.57 -1.98 13.57
CA ALA A 81 -10.80 -0.74 14.31
C ALA A 81 -11.82 0.18 13.62
N ALA A 82 -12.04 0.01 12.32
CA ALA A 82 -13.01 0.79 11.56
C ALA A 82 -14.41 0.71 12.15
N ARG A 83 -15.10 1.84 12.16
CA ARG A 83 -16.51 1.97 12.56
C ARG A 83 -17.23 2.78 11.51
N THR A 84 -18.33 2.24 10.99
CA THR A 84 -19.12 2.96 10.00
C THR A 84 -19.72 4.24 10.62
N PRO A 85 -19.82 5.34 9.88
CA PRO A 85 -20.49 6.54 10.36
C PRO A 85 -21.96 6.28 10.73
N GLU A 86 -22.64 5.42 9.97
CA GLU A 86 -24.08 5.17 10.07
C GLU A 86 -24.43 4.26 11.26
N THR A 87 -23.75 3.12 11.41
CA THR A 87 -24.09 2.11 12.43
C THR A 87 -23.19 2.19 13.65
N ARG A 88 -22.06 2.90 13.56
CA ARG A 88 -20.98 2.92 14.58
C ARG A 88 -20.46 1.53 14.92
N ARG A 89 -20.64 0.55 14.02
CA ARG A 89 -20.18 -0.84 14.16
C ARG A 89 -19.05 -1.13 13.17
N CYS A 90 -18.31 -2.19 13.47
CA CYS A 90 -17.35 -2.77 12.53
C CYS A 90 -18.10 -3.77 11.66
N GLU A 91 -18.22 -3.50 10.37
CA GLU A 91 -18.84 -4.41 9.40
C GLU A 91 -17.77 -5.38 8.87
N TYR A 92 -17.21 -6.20 9.77
CA TYR A 92 -15.99 -6.96 9.50
C TYR A 92 -16.20 -8.11 8.52
N GLU A 93 -17.39 -8.68 8.47
CA GLU A 93 -17.79 -9.68 7.48
C GLU A 93 -17.80 -9.07 6.07
N ALA A 94 -18.40 -7.89 5.89
CA ALA A 94 -18.39 -7.18 4.61
C ALA A 94 -16.97 -6.86 4.15
N GLN A 95 -16.07 -6.46 5.06
CA GLN A 95 -14.64 -6.26 4.74
C GLN A 95 -13.99 -7.52 4.18
N GLN A 96 -14.27 -8.69 4.77
CA GLN A 96 -13.69 -9.95 4.30
C GLN A 96 -14.22 -10.34 2.92
N GLU A 97 -15.52 -10.19 2.68
CA GLU A 97 -16.12 -10.48 1.38
C GLU A 97 -15.54 -9.58 0.28
N VAL A 98 -15.48 -8.27 0.54
CA VAL A 98 -14.93 -7.27 -0.39
C VAL A 98 -13.42 -7.48 -0.62
N PHE A 99 -12.65 -7.78 0.43
CA PHE A 99 -11.22 -8.06 0.29
C PHE A 99 -10.98 -9.34 -0.54
N ALA A 100 -11.71 -10.42 -0.28
CA ALA A 100 -11.56 -11.67 -1.03
C ALA A 100 -11.89 -11.49 -2.51
N ALA A 101 -12.96 -10.76 -2.83
CA ALA A 101 -13.34 -10.47 -4.22
C ALA A 101 -12.29 -9.63 -4.95
N GLN A 102 -11.74 -8.60 -4.29
CA GLN A 102 -10.68 -7.77 -4.87
C GLN A 102 -9.36 -8.50 -5.05
N LEU A 103 -8.98 -9.35 -4.09
CA LEU A 103 -7.77 -10.16 -4.19
C LEU A 103 -7.86 -11.15 -5.36
N ALA A 104 -9.02 -11.78 -5.55
CA ALA A 104 -9.27 -12.67 -6.68
C ALA A 104 -9.23 -11.92 -8.02
N LEU A 105 -9.86 -10.74 -8.10
CA LEU A 105 -9.82 -9.89 -9.30
C LEU A 105 -8.39 -9.44 -9.63
N ALA A 106 -7.61 -9.06 -8.62
CA ALA A 106 -6.22 -8.67 -8.79
C ALA A 106 -5.34 -9.82 -9.30
N ALA A 107 -5.54 -11.04 -8.79
CA ALA A 107 -4.86 -12.23 -9.30
C ALA A 107 -5.22 -12.51 -10.77
N GLU A 108 -6.52 -12.46 -11.10
CA GLU A 108 -7.01 -12.68 -12.47
C GLU A 108 -6.46 -11.66 -13.47
N LEU A 109 -6.52 -10.37 -13.11
CA LEU A 109 -6.06 -9.28 -13.98
C LEU A 109 -4.55 -9.06 -13.90
N ARG A 110 -3.83 -9.85 -13.09
CA ARG A 110 -2.41 -9.67 -12.78
C ARG A 110 -2.08 -8.23 -12.38
N ARG A 111 -2.83 -7.68 -11.42
CA ARG A 111 -2.66 -6.30 -10.94
C ARG A 111 -1.91 -6.27 -9.61
N PRO A 112 -0.80 -5.53 -9.48
CA PRO A 112 -0.21 -5.28 -8.18
C PRO A 112 -1.22 -4.64 -7.23
N VAL A 113 -1.14 -4.99 -5.96
CA VAL A 113 -2.09 -4.51 -4.94
C VAL A 113 -1.43 -3.83 -3.77
N SER A 114 -2.07 -2.77 -3.28
CA SER A 114 -1.77 -2.18 -1.97
C SER A 114 -2.79 -2.65 -0.93
N VAL A 115 -2.30 -3.16 0.20
CA VAL A 115 -3.12 -3.83 1.22
C VAL A 115 -3.02 -3.14 2.58
N HIS A 116 -4.17 -2.65 3.04
CA HIS A 116 -4.43 -2.14 4.38
C HIS A 116 -4.57 -3.25 5.42
N CYS A 117 -4.02 -3.03 6.62
CA CYS A 117 -4.19 -3.97 7.72
C CYS A 117 -4.16 -3.31 9.10
N VAL A 118 -5.32 -3.21 9.76
CA VAL A 118 -5.40 -2.73 11.16
C VAL A 118 -6.05 -3.77 12.05
N ARG A 119 -5.28 -4.24 13.06
CA ARG A 119 -5.71 -5.23 14.07
C ARG A 119 -6.27 -6.55 13.48
N SER A 120 -5.81 -6.91 12.28
CA SER A 120 -6.32 -8.04 11.51
C SER A 120 -5.23 -8.94 10.90
N VAL A 121 -3.96 -8.79 11.28
CA VAL A 121 -2.81 -9.43 10.61
C VAL A 121 -2.96 -10.94 10.40
N GLY A 122 -3.38 -11.70 11.42
CA GLY A 122 -3.53 -13.16 11.27
C GLY A 122 -4.70 -13.56 10.37
N LYS A 123 -5.79 -12.78 10.38
CA LYS A 123 -6.94 -13.03 9.49
C LYS A 123 -6.63 -12.66 8.05
N LEU A 124 -5.94 -11.52 7.84
CA LEU A 124 -5.48 -11.08 6.53
C LEU A 124 -4.54 -12.12 5.90
N PHE A 125 -3.53 -12.57 6.66
CA PHE A 125 -2.60 -13.60 6.23
C PHE A 125 -3.33 -14.89 5.81
N GLY A 126 -4.23 -15.41 6.65
CA GLY A 126 -4.98 -16.63 6.33
C GLY A 126 -5.88 -16.49 5.10
N MET A 127 -6.39 -15.28 4.79
CA MET A 127 -7.14 -15.02 3.57
C MET A 127 -6.24 -14.96 2.33
N MET A 128 -5.01 -14.43 2.45
CA MET A 128 -4.03 -14.48 1.37
C MET A 128 -3.56 -15.92 1.11
N GLU A 129 -3.35 -16.74 2.15
CA GLU A 129 -3.06 -18.17 1.99
C GLU A 129 -4.18 -18.91 1.27
N ALA A 130 -5.43 -18.65 1.66
CA ALA A 130 -6.60 -19.24 0.99
C ALA A 130 -6.70 -18.77 -0.48
N GLY A 131 -6.42 -17.49 -0.76
CA GLY A 131 -6.37 -16.95 -2.12
C GLY A 131 -5.30 -17.63 -2.97
N ALA A 132 -4.09 -17.76 -2.43
CA ALA A 132 -2.97 -18.46 -3.06
C ALA A 132 -3.34 -19.90 -3.46
N ALA A 133 -4.06 -20.61 -2.59
CA ALA A 133 -4.51 -21.97 -2.83
C ALA A 133 -5.67 -22.09 -3.84
N ALA A 134 -6.52 -21.07 -3.95
CA ALA A 134 -7.75 -21.12 -4.75
C ALA A 134 -7.57 -20.57 -6.17
N ALA A 135 -7.13 -19.32 -6.30
CA ALA A 135 -7.03 -18.60 -7.58
C ALA A 135 -5.60 -18.10 -7.87
N GLY A 136 -4.68 -18.29 -6.93
CA GLY A 136 -3.38 -17.63 -6.92
C GLY A 136 -3.44 -16.27 -6.24
N LEU A 137 -2.27 -15.65 -6.11
CA LEU A 137 -2.13 -14.28 -5.63
C LEU A 137 -1.82 -13.34 -6.82
N PRO A 138 -2.04 -12.02 -6.64
CA PRO A 138 -1.51 -11.01 -7.55
C PRO A 138 0.00 -11.15 -7.77
N PRO A 139 0.57 -10.58 -8.85
CA PRO A 139 2.01 -10.70 -9.11
C PRO A 139 2.85 -10.02 -8.03
N ALA A 140 2.34 -8.93 -7.45
CA ALA A 140 2.95 -8.25 -6.32
C ALA A 140 1.92 -7.72 -5.33
N ILE A 141 2.29 -7.70 -4.05
CA ILE A 141 1.49 -7.19 -2.94
C ILE A 141 2.35 -6.25 -2.09
N ALA A 142 1.89 -5.03 -1.86
CA ALA A 142 2.46 -4.11 -0.88
C ALA A 142 1.61 -4.13 0.40
N LEU A 143 2.23 -4.43 1.54
CA LEU A 143 1.63 -4.20 2.85
C LEU A 143 1.82 -2.73 3.22
N HIS A 144 0.74 -1.95 3.13
CA HIS A 144 0.76 -0.51 3.36
C HIS A 144 0.95 -0.16 4.85
N SER A 145 1.75 0.88 5.13
CA SER A 145 1.99 1.44 6.47
C SER A 145 2.14 0.38 7.57
N TYR A 146 2.99 -0.63 7.33
CA TYR A 146 3.01 -1.86 8.12
C TYR A 146 3.26 -1.60 9.61
N GLY A 147 2.24 -1.86 10.42
CA GLY A 147 2.26 -1.61 11.87
C GLY A 147 2.21 -2.86 12.74
N SER A 148 2.29 -4.07 12.17
CA SER A 148 2.20 -5.33 12.93
C SER A 148 3.57 -5.77 13.51
N SER A 149 3.62 -6.89 14.24
CA SER A 149 4.87 -7.44 14.80
C SER A 149 5.86 -7.83 13.69
N PRO A 150 7.17 -7.63 13.84
CA PRO A 150 8.18 -8.08 12.86
C PRO A 150 8.10 -9.59 12.55
N ASP A 151 7.63 -10.41 13.49
CA ASP A 151 7.50 -11.87 13.33
C ASP A 151 6.58 -12.30 12.18
N TRP A 152 5.66 -11.43 11.75
CA TRP A 152 4.77 -11.72 10.62
C TRP A 152 5.42 -11.45 9.27
N ILE A 153 6.44 -10.60 9.19
CA ILE A 153 7.08 -10.22 7.92
C ILE A 153 7.65 -11.45 7.19
N PRO A 154 8.43 -12.36 7.83
CA PRO A 154 8.92 -13.55 7.16
C PRO A 154 7.80 -14.49 6.67
N ARG A 155 6.64 -14.50 7.35
CA ARG A 155 5.49 -15.31 6.92
C ARG A 155 4.87 -14.77 5.65
N TYR A 156 4.66 -13.45 5.58
CA TYR A 156 4.17 -12.81 4.37
C TYR A 156 5.14 -12.97 3.20
N LEU A 157 6.44 -12.82 3.42
CA LEU A 157 7.48 -13.01 2.39
C LEU A 157 7.56 -14.45 1.85
N ALA A 158 7.01 -15.44 2.58
CA ALA A 158 6.97 -16.83 2.14
C ALA A 158 5.76 -17.15 1.23
N LEU A 159 4.82 -16.21 1.06
CA LEU A 159 3.70 -16.38 0.13
C LEU A 159 4.21 -16.40 -1.33
N PRO A 160 3.55 -17.11 -2.26
CA PRO A 160 3.98 -17.24 -3.65
C PRO A 160 3.62 -15.99 -4.48
N THR A 161 4.13 -14.82 -4.08
CA THR A 161 3.95 -13.51 -4.71
C THR A 161 5.16 -12.62 -4.38
N GLU A 162 5.43 -11.61 -5.19
CA GLU A 162 6.42 -10.59 -4.84
C GLU A 162 5.83 -9.68 -3.75
N LEU A 163 6.28 -9.86 -2.50
CA LEU A 163 5.75 -9.10 -1.38
C LEU A 163 6.68 -7.94 -0.98
N TYR A 164 6.08 -6.76 -0.86
CA TYR A 164 6.71 -5.52 -0.44
C TYR A 164 6.11 -5.03 0.88
N VAL A 165 6.90 -4.29 1.66
CA VAL A 165 6.46 -3.74 2.94
C VAL A 165 6.70 -2.25 2.95
N GLY A 166 5.62 -1.49 3.05
CA GLY A 166 5.60 -0.05 3.11
C GLY A 166 5.58 0.49 4.53
N PHE A 167 6.20 1.64 4.72
CA PHE A 167 6.16 2.38 5.97
C PHE A 167 5.97 3.87 5.67
N SER A 168 5.15 4.51 6.49
CA SER A 168 4.87 5.94 6.41
C SER A 168 5.20 6.64 7.73
N TYR A 169 5.71 7.87 7.64
CA TYR A 169 5.96 8.64 8.86
C TYR A 169 4.65 8.98 9.59
N ALA A 170 3.57 9.25 8.85
CA ALA A 170 2.27 9.63 9.43
C ALA A 170 1.69 8.54 10.36
N ILE A 171 1.88 7.27 10.01
CA ILE A 171 1.39 6.14 10.80
C ILE A 171 2.45 5.60 11.74
N ASN A 172 3.65 5.35 11.23
CA ASN A 172 4.69 4.61 11.94
C ASN A 172 5.64 5.52 12.75
N GLY A 173 5.78 6.79 12.37
CA GLY A 173 6.78 7.73 12.91
C GLY A 173 6.55 8.22 14.34
N ARG A 174 5.56 7.69 15.07
CA ARG A 174 5.29 8.08 16.46
C ARG A 174 6.44 7.62 17.38
N GLU A 175 6.90 8.50 18.26
CA GLU A 175 8.06 8.25 19.14
C GLU A 175 7.98 6.92 19.92
N ASN A 176 6.79 6.62 20.48
CA ASN A 176 6.58 5.40 21.26
C ASN A 176 6.54 4.10 20.43
N GLN A 177 6.71 4.19 19.11
CA GLN A 177 6.78 3.05 18.19
C GLN A 177 8.15 2.93 17.51
N ARG A 178 9.11 3.80 17.84
CA ARG A 178 10.40 3.91 17.14
C ARG A 178 11.18 2.60 17.14
N GLU A 179 11.37 1.96 18.29
CA GLU A 179 12.11 0.69 18.39
C GLU A 179 11.50 -0.39 17.49
N LYS A 180 10.19 -0.59 17.58
CA LYS A 180 9.45 -1.55 16.76
C LYS A 180 9.53 -1.22 15.26
N LEU A 181 9.50 0.05 14.89
CA LEU A 181 9.65 0.48 13.50
C LEU A 181 11.03 0.10 12.96
N LEU A 182 12.10 0.36 13.72
CA LEU A 182 13.45 -0.02 13.35
C LEU A 182 13.59 -1.55 13.21
N GLU A 183 13.02 -2.33 14.14
CA GLU A 183 12.98 -3.79 14.05
C GLU A 183 12.23 -4.27 12.80
N ASN A 184 11.05 -3.70 12.53
CA ASN A 184 10.28 -4.03 11.33
C ASN A 184 11.09 -3.76 10.06
N ILE A 185 11.68 -2.57 9.92
CA ILE A 185 12.49 -2.21 8.74
C ILE A 185 13.70 -3.15 8.60
N ALA A 186 14.38 -3.47 9.70
CA ALA A 186 15.56 -4.32 9.68
C ALA A 186 15.28 -5.72 9.12
N VAL A 187 14.10 -6.29 9.42
CA VAL A 187 13.69 -7.64 9.00
C VAL A 187 13.27 -7.70 7.53
N VAL A 188 12.79 -6.61 6.94
CA VAL A 188 12.39 -6.58 5.52
C VAL A 188 13.63 -6.64 4.63
N PRO A 189 13.70 -7.52 3.61
CA PRO A 189 14.78 -7.51 2.63
C PRO A 189 14.90 -6.16 1.92
N ASP A 190 16.13 -5.77 1.60
CA ASP A 190 16.46 -4.44 1.10
C ASP A 190 15.74 -4.08 -0.21
N ASP A 191 15.46 -5.09 -1.03
CA ASP A 191 14.78 -4.99 -2.32
C ASP A 191 13.24 -5.01 -2.23
N ARG A 192 12.69 -5.08 -1.01
CA ARG A 192 11.24 -5.19 -0.68
C ARG A 192 10.68 -4.03 0.15
N LEU A 193 11.52 -3.06 0.53
CA LEU A 193 11.08 -1.88 1.27
C LEU A 193 10.42 -0.84 0.34
N LEU A 194 9.27 -0.31 0.77
CA LEU A 194 8.61 0.83 0.13
C LEU A 194 8.53 2.03 1.08
N LEU A 195 8.76 3.21 0.53
CA LEU A 195 8.69 4.49 1.23
C LEU A 195 7.36 5.16 0.94
N GLU A 196 6.59 5.51 1.97
CA GLU A 196 5.24 6.05 1.84
C GLU A 196 5.07 7.35 2.63
N SER A 197 4.12 8.20 2.22
CA SER A 197 3.72 9.38 3.00
C SER A 197 2.49 9.09 3.88
N ASP A 198 1.53 8.35 3.33
CA ASP A 198 0.18 8.14 3.88
C ASP A 198 -0.53 9.46 4.24
N LEU A 199 -0.44 10.44 3.33
CA LEU A 199 -1.07 11.75 3.47
C LEU A 199 -2.08 11.99 2.36
N GLU A 200 -3.25 12.50 2.74
CA GLU A 200 -4.27 13.01 1.81
C GLU A 200 -3.86 14.36 1.19
N CYS A 201 -3.13 15.19 1.96
CA CYS A 201 -2.72 16.53 1.55
C CYS A 201 -1.27 16.54 1.03
N PRO A 202 -0.99 17.11 -0.17
CA PRO A 202 0.33 17.10 -0.76
C PRO A 202 1.33 18.05 -0.10
N LEU A 203 0.88 18.97 0.76
CA LEU A 203 1.73 20.02 1.32
C LEU A 203 2.88 19.47 2.17
N ASP A 204 2.65 18.40 2.91
CA ASP A 204 3.61 17.85 3.89
C ASP A 204 4.24 16.52 3.43
N ILE A 205 3.95 16.08 2.20
CA ILE A 205 4.44 14.79 1.65
C ILE A 205 5.97 14.74 1.65
N GLU A 206 6.63 15.80 1.16
CA GLU A 206 8.09 15.81 1.06
C GLU A 206 8.76 15.71 2.43
N GLU A 207 8.23 16.42 3.43
CA GLU A 207 8.74 16.37 4.80
C GLU A 207 8.59 14.97 5.40
N HIS A 208 7.43 14.33 5.24
CA HIS A 208 7.17 12.99 5.77
C HIS A 208 8.00 11.92 5.07
N LEU A 209 8.17 12.01 3.74
CA LEU A 209 9.05 11.11 3.00
C LEU A 209 10.50 11.27 3.42
N ARG A 210 10.99 12.50 3.60
CA ARG A 210 12.36 12.77 4.10
C ARG A 210 12.55 12.22 5.51
N ALA A 211 11.57 12.41 6.39
CA ALA A 211 11.60 11.89 7.75
C ALA A 211 11.68 10.37 7.75
N MET A 212 10.80 9.68 7.00
CA MET A 212 10.80 8.23 6.90
C MET A 212 12.09 7.69 6.23
N CYS A 213 12.60 8.38 5.20
CA CYS A 213 13.87 8.05 4.55
C CYS A 213 15.04 8.09 5.55
N ALA A 214 15.09 9.07 6.45
CA ALA A 214 16.10 9.12 7.50
C ALA A 214 16.02 7.94 8.48
N ILE A 215 14.81 7.46 8.77
CA ILE A 215 14.61 6.28 9.64
C ILE A 215 15.06 5.01 8.94
N PHE A 216 14.79 4.86 7.64
CA PHE A 216 15.28 3.72 6.85
C PHE A 216 16.81 3.70 6.82
N ALA A 217 17.43 4.86 6.56
CA ALA A 217 18.87 5.01 6.56
C ALA A 217 19.50 4.58 7.90
N GLU A 218 18.89 4.98 9.03
CA GLU A 218 19.30 4.53 10.36
C GLU A 218 19.16 3.01 10.53
N ALA A 219 17.99 2.46 10.23
CA ALA A 219 17.69 1.04 10.43
C ALA A 219 18.57 0.12 9.60
N LYS A 220 18.99 0.56 8.41
CA LYS A 220 19.77 -0.22 7.45
C LYS A 220 21.25 0.15 7.40
N GLY A 221 21.65 1.22 8.08
CA GLY A 221 23.01 1.76 7.99
C GLY A 221 23.37 2.33 6.61
N TRP A 222 22.36 2.75 5.84
CA TRP A 222 22.54 3.34 4.51
C TRP A 222 22.77 4.85 4.57
N SER A 223 23.29 5.41 3.49
CA SER A 223 23.18 6.86 3.26
C SER A 223 21.75 7.26 2.89
N LEU A 224 21.41 8.55 3.02
CA LEU A 224 20.11 9.06 2.54
C LEU A 224 19.94 8.90 1.02
N GLU A 225 21.03 9.08 0.26
CA GLU A 225 21.03 8.93 -1.20
C GLU A 225 20.77 7.46 -1.58
N GLU A 226 21.49 6.53 -0.96
CA GLU A 226 21.30 5.09 -1.16
C GLU A 226 19.90 4.64 -0.76
N THR A 227 19.36 5.13 0.37
CA THR A 227 18.00 4.82 0.79
C THR A 227 16.98 5.26 -0.26
N ALA A 228 17.13 6.48 -0.78
CA ALA A 228 16.25 7.02 -1.80
C ALA A 228 16.34 6.20 -3.10
N GLU A 229 17.54 5.87 -3.57
CA GLU A 229 17.75 5.07 -4.79
C GLU A 229 17.19 3.65 -4.67
N ARG A 230 17.40 2.99 -3.52
CA ARG A 230 16.89 1.63 -3.28
C ARG A 230 15.37 1.61 -3.23
N THR A 231 14.78 2.46 -2.39
CA THR A 231 13.31 2.51 -2.24
C THR A 231 12.63 2.95 -3.53
N TRP A 232 13.27 3.84 -4.29
CA TRP A 232 12.87 4.19 -5.66
C TRP A 232 12.80 2.98 -6.58
N ALA A 233 13.91 2.24 -6.71
CA ALA A 233 13.98 1.07 -7.57
C ALA A 233 13.00 -0.04 -7.12
N ASN A 234 12.76 -0.16 -5.82
CA ASN A 234 11.76 -1.09 -5.29
C ASN A 234 10.34 -0.70 -5.71
N ALA A 235 9.99 0.58 -5.62
CA ALA A 235 8.69 1.11 -6.03
C ALA A 235 8.47 0.93 -7.55
N GLU A 236 9.48 1.20 -8.38
CA GLU A 236 9.40 0.96 -9.83
C GLU A 236 9.14 -0.52 -10.15
N ARG A 237 9.82 -1.45 -9.46
CA ARG A 237 9.57 -2.89 -9.63
C ARG A 237 8.18 -3.30 -9.19
N PHE A 238 7.69 -2.77 -8.07
CA PHE A 238 6.34 -3.06 -7.56
C PHE A 238 5.26 -2.61 -8.55
N VAL A 239 5.35 -1.37 -9.04
CA VAL A 239 4.38 -0.80 -9.99
C VAL A 239 4.39 -1.53 -11.34
N ALA A 240 5.53 -2.08 -11.74
CA ALA A 240 5.71 -2.75 -13.04
C ALA A 240 5.41 -4.27 -13.05
N ALA A 241 5.08 -4.87 -11.91
CA ALA A 241 4.88 -6.33 -11.76
C ALA A 241 3.60 -6.86 -12.43
#